data_AF-A0A7C5WW85-F1
#
_entry.id   AF-A0A7C5WW85-F1
#
_cell.length_a   1.000
_cell.length_b   1.000
_cell.length_c   1.000
_cell.angle_alpha   90.00
_cell.angle_beta   90.00
_cell.angle_gamma   90.00
#
_symmetry.space_group_name_H-M   'P 1'
#
loop_
_entity.id
_entity.type
_entity.pdbx_description
1 polymer ?
#
loop_
_entity_poly.entity_id
_entity_poly.type
_entity_poly.pdbx_seq_one_letter_code
_entity_poly.pdbx_strand_id
1 'polypeptide(L)'
;MQQAVKSKQELKQILEGLTDPEHVLSSPDIISGKELLRINYELGNYPYPKKISTDEYEHEKQLLQTELLKVQSWVKEEGKKIVGIFEGRDAAGKGGTIKRFMEHLNPRAAHVVALEKPNEKEIGQWYFQR
;
A
#
# COMPACT_ATOMS: atom_id res chain seq x y z
N MET A 1 35.09 8.93 10.50
CA MET A 1 34.93 7.47 10.70
C MET A 1 34.03 6.94 9.60
N GLN A 2 34.57 6.23 8.61
CA GLN A 2 33.76 5.51 7.62
C GLN A 2 33.07 4.34 8.34
N GLN A 3 31.74 4.30 8.35
CA GLN A 3 31.01 3.10 8.79
C GLN A 3 31.37 1.97 7.83
N ALA A 4 31.88 0.86 8.36
CA ALA A 4 32.15 -0.33 7.57
C ALA A 4 30.86 -0.75 6.85
N VAL A 5 30.93 -0.88 5.52
CA VAL A 5 29.81 -1.33 4.70
C VAL A 5 29.55 -2.80 5.05
N LYS A 6 28.43 -3.09 5.71
CA LYS A 6 28.00 -4.46 6.03
C LYS A 6 27.88 -5.28 4.75
N SER A 7 28.32 -6.52 4.79
CA SER A 7 28.19 -7.46 3.68
C SER A 7 26.72 -7.78 3.37
N LYS A 8 26.41 -8.18 2.14
CA LYS A 8 25.04 -8.59 1.76
C LYS A 8 24.51 -9.76 2.59
N GLN A 9 25.39 -10.66 3.04
CA GLN A 9 25.01 -11.78 3.91
C GLN A 9 24.58 -11.29 5.29
N GLU A 10 25.31 -10.35 5.90
CA GLU A 10 24.94 -9.73 7.18
C GLU A 10 23.63 -8.94 7.06
N LEU A 11 23.45 -8.19 5.97
CA LEU A 11 22.20 -7.45 5.72
C LEU A 11 20.98 -8.37 5.59
N LYS A 12 21.17 -9.53 4.97
CA LYS A 12 20.11 -10.53 4.83
C LYS A 12 19.74 -11.14 6.18
N GLN A 13 20.73 -11.48 7.01
CA GLN A 13 20.50 -11.99 8.36
C GLN A 13 19.76 -10.98 9.24
N ILE A 14 20.12 -9.69 9.15
CA ILE A 14 19.39 -8.62 9.85
C ILE A 14 17.93 -8.57 9.38
N LEU A 15 17.68 -8.63 8.07
CA LEU A 15 16.31 -8.59 7.54
C LEU A 15 15.51 -9.83 7.96
N GLU A 16 16.11 -11.01 7.94
CA GLU A 16 15.48 -12.27 8.38
C GLU A 16 15.04 -12.18 9.85
N GLY A 17 15.92 -11.69 10.74
CA GLY A 17 15.58 -11.46 12.15
C GLY A 17 14.42 -10.49 12.35
N LEU A 18 14.31 -9.44 11.52
CA LEU A 18 13.21 -8.48 11.57
C LEU A 18 11.88 -9.01 11.01
N THR A 19 11.90 -10.16 10.33
CA THR A 19 10.70 -10.80 9.76
C THR A 19 10.23 -12.02 10.55
N ASP A 20 11.06 -12.54 11.46
CA ASP A 20 10.74 -13.68 12.30
C ASP A 20 9.86 -13.24 13.50
N PRO A 21 8.60 -13.73 13.60
CA PRO A 21 7.71 -13.37 14.70
C PRO A 21 8.25 -13.72 16.08
N GLU A 22 8.94 -14.86 16.24
CA GLU A 22 9.48 -15.25 17.56
C GLU A 22 10.59 -14.31 18.00
N HIS A 23 11.49 -13.99 17.07
CA HIS A 23 12.58 -13.05 17.30
C HIS A 23 12.07 -11.65 17.66
N VAL A 24 11.17 -11.09 16.84
CA VAL A 24 10.61 -9.74 17.03
C VAL A 24 9.83 -9.59 18.34
N LEU A 25 9.13 -10.64 18.79
CA LEU A 25 8.41 -10.62 20.05
C LEU A 25 9.35 -10.77 21.27
N SER A 26 10.48 -11.47 21.11
CA SER A 26 11.45 -11.73 22.19
C SER A 26 12.42 -10.57 22.46
N SER A 27 12.81 -9.83 21.41
CA SER A 27 13.67 -8.66 21.49
C SER A 27 13.14 -7.58 20.56
N PRO A 28 12.75 -6.39 21.07
CA PRO A 28 12.32 -5.29 20.23
C PRO A 28 13.56 -4.60 19.64
N ASP A 29 14.20 -5.22 18.65
CA ASP A 29 15.23 -4.56 17.85
C ASP A 29 14.55 -3.50 16.97
N ILE A 30 14.54 -2.25 17.45
CA ILE A 30 13.89 -1.14 16.76
C ILE A 30 14.86 -0.58 15.72
N ILE A 31 14.67 -0.98 14.46
CA ILE A 31 15.30 -0.32 13.32
C ILE A 31 14.47 0.86 12.84
N SER A 32 15.12 1.97 12.48
CA SER A 32 14.41 3.07 11.84
C SER A 32 13.89 2.65 10.45
N GLY A 33 12.73 3.15 10.04
CA GLY A 33 12.20 2.88 8.70
C GLY A 33 13.12 3.37 7.57
N LYS A 34 13.96 4.38 7.83
CA LYS A 34 14.99 4.86 6.88
C LYS A 34 16.08 3.81 6.67
N GLU A 35 16.53 3.20 7.76
CA GLU A 35 17.55 2.15 7.68
C GLU A 35 16.96 0.86 7.08
N LEU A 36 15.73 0.48 7.41
CA LEU A 36 15.05 -0.66 6.78
C LEU A 36 14.93 -0.50 5.26
N LEU A 37 14.59 0.70 4.78
CA LEU A 37 14.55 1.00 3.34
C LEU A 37 15.93 0.89 2.68
N ARG A 38 16.96 1.40 3.35
CA ARG A 38 18.34 1.28 2.88
C ARG A 38 18.77 -0.18 2.77
N ILE A 39 18.50 -0.99 3.79
CA ILE A 39 18.81 -2.44 3.77
C ILE A 39 18.10 -3.13 2.60
N ASN A 40 16.80 -2.86 2.41
CA ASN A 40 16.04 -3.44 1.30
C ASN A 40 16.57 -2.99 -0.09
N TYR A 41 17.07 -1.75 -0.19
CA TYR A 41 17.72 -1.25 -1.40
C TYR A 41 19.03 -1.98 -1.70
N GLU A 42 19.92 -2.12 -0.72
CA GLU A 42 21.21 -2.82 -0.88
C GLU A 42 21.02 -4.31 -1.22
N LEU A 43 19.93 -4.92 -0.72
CA LEU A 43 19.54 -6.30 -1.02
C LEU A 43 18.80 -6.44 -2.36
N GLY A 44 18.36 -5.35 -2.98
CA GLY A 44 17.59 -5.37 -4.24
C GLY A 44 16.11 -5.74 -4.07
N ASN A 45 15.59 -5.77 -2.84
CA ASN A 45 14.19 -6.06 -2.54
C ASN A 45 13.27 -4.86 -2.79
N TYR A 46 13.82 -3.64 -2.74
CA TYR A 46 13.09 -2.41 -3.01
C TYR A 46 13.98 -1.43 -3.79
N PRO A 47 13.51 -0.84 -4.89
CA PRO A 47 14.38 -0.11 -5.82
C PRO A 47 14.83 1.27 -5.34
N TYR A 48 14.32 1.78 -4.22
CA TYR A 48 14.63 3.12 -3.74
C TYR A 48 15.24 3.12 -2.33
N PRO A 49 16.36 3.85 -2.10
CA PRO A 49 17.01 3.91 -0.79
C PRO A 49 16.31 4.86 0.20
N LYS A 50 15.38 5.67 -0.28
CA LYS A 50 14.63 6.66 0.50
C LYS A 50 13.19 6.76 0.00
N LYS A 51 12.30 7.25 0.87
CA LYS A 51 10.93 7.61 0.49
C LYS A 51 10.95 8.83 -0.43
N ILE A 52 9.91 8.95 -1.27
CA ILE A 52 9.57 10.20 -1.96
C ILE A 52 9.41 11.33 -0.93
N SER A 53 9.78 12.55 -1.31
CA SER A 53 9.54 13.71 -0.44
C SER A 53 8.06 14.01 -0.34
N THR A 54 7.61 14.60 0.77
CA THR A 54 6.20 14.95 0.95
C THR A 54 5.74 15.94 -0.12
N ASP A 55 6.56 16.94 -0.44
CA ASP A 55 6.21 17.98 -1.41
C ASP A 55 6.03 17.40 -2.82
N GLU A 56 6.96 16.55 -3.25
CA GLU A 56 6.88 15.85 -4.54
C GLU A 56 5.67 14.92 -4.60
N TYR A 57 5.42 14.15 -3.54
CA TYR A 57 4.26 13.28 -3.44
C TYR A 57 2.93 14.05 -3.52
N GLU A 58 2.82 15.14 -2.77
CA GLU A 58 1.60 15.95 -2.74
C GLU A 58 1.34 16.63 -4.10
N HIS A 59 2.40 17.11 -4.76
CA HIS A 59 2.31 17.67 -6.11
C HIS A 59 1.78 16.66 -7.12
N GLU A 60 2.42 15.48 -7.21
CA GLU A 60 2.02 14.43 -8.16
C GLU A 60 0.61 13.89 -7.85
N LYS A 61 0.29 13.71 -6.57
CA LYS A 61 -1.04 13.28 -6.13
C LYS A 61 -2.12 14.25 -6.62
N GLN A 62 -1.90 15.56 -6.50
CA GLN A 62 -2.86 16.57 -6.95
C GLN A 62 -3.08 16.51 -8.47
N LEU A 63 -2.02 16.33 -9.26
CA LEU A 63 -2.12 16.18 -10.71
C LEU A 63 -2.92 14.92 -11.08
N LEU A 64 -2.58 13.78 -10.46
CA LEU A 64 -3.29 12.52 -10.70
C LEU A 64 -4.77 12.58 -10.28
N GLN A 65 -5.08 13.23 -9.16
CA GLN A 65 -6.47 13.43 -8.73
C GLN A 65 -7.26 14.32 -9.70
N THR A 66 -6.60 15.28 -10.36
CA THR A 66 -7.20 16.10 -11.41
C THR A 66 -7.52 15.25 -12.65
N GLU A 67 -6.61 14.38 -13.07
CA GLU A 67 -6.88 13.44 -14.17
C GLU A 67 -7.99 12.44 -13.81
N LEU A 68 -8.05 12.01 -12.55
CA LEU A 68 -9.09 11.10 -12.05
C LEU A 68 -10.50 11.72 -12.16
N LEU A 69 -10.63 13.04 -11.98
CA LEU A 69 -11.89 13.75 -12.21
C LEU A 69 -12.29 13.75 -13.69
N LYS A 70 -11.32 13.89 -14.61
CA LYS A 70 -11.59 13.78 -16.06
C LYS A 70 -12.07 12.37 -16.42
N VAL A 71 -11.44 11.34 -15.85
CA VAL A 71 -11.88 9.95 -15.99
C VAL A 71 -13.30 9.79 -15.47
N GLN A 72 -13.64 10.35 -14.29
CA GLN A 72 -15.00 10.29 -13.75
C GLN A 72 -16.04 10.92 -14.70
N SER A 73 -15.74 12.09 -15.28
CA SER A 73 -16.62 12.74 -16.25
C SER A 73 -16.80 11.88 -17.50
N TRP A 74 -15.70 11.36 -18.06
CA TRP A 74 -15.73 10.48 -19.22
C TRP A 74 -16.54 9.20 -18.98
N VAL A 75 -16.35 8.54 -17.83
CA VAL A 75 -17.12 7.34 -17.44
C VAL A 75 -18.62 7.63 -17.45
N LYS A 76 -19.02 8.80 -16.95
CA LYS A 76 -20.42 9.23 -16.91
C LYS A 76 -20.98 9.53 -18.30
N GLU A 77 -20.23 10.27 -19.13
CA GLU A 77 -20.64 10.64 -20.49
C GLU A 77 -20.80 9.42 -21.39
N GLU A 78 -19.88 8.48 -21.30
CA GLU A 78 -19.85 7.26 -22.12
C GLU A 78 -20.63 6.07 -21.52
N GLY A 79 -21.24 6.26 -20.34
CA GLY A 79 -21.97 5.22 -19.63
C GLY A 79 -21.11 3.99 -19.25
N LYS A 80 -19.81 4.17 -19.02
CA LYS A 80 -18.88 3.10 -18.66
C LYS A 80 -18.97 2.75 -17.17
N LYS A 81 -18.28 1.67 -16.78
CA LYS A 81 -18.15 1.23 -15.39
C LYS A 81 -16.71 0.83 -15.13
N ILE A 82 -16.17 1.21 -13.97
CA ILE A 82 -14.81 0.86 -13.53
C ILE A 82 -14.93 0.17 -12.17
N VAL A 83 -14.22 -0.95 -12.01
CA VAL A 83 -14.08 -1.66 -10.73
C VAL A 83 -12.60 -1.72 -10.38
N GLY A 84 -12.23 -1.24 -9.19
CA GLY A 84 -10.89 -1.36 -8.62
C GLY A 84 -10.88 -2.33 -7.46
N ILE A 85 -10.05 -3.37 -7.53
CA ILE A 85 -9.89 -4.39 -6.48
C ILE A 85 -8.56 -4.13 -5.77
N PHE A 86 -8.60 -3.99 -4.44
CA PHE A 86 -7.43 -3.68 -3.63
C PHE A 86 -7.12 -4.84 -2.67
N GLU A 87 -6.10 -5.61 -3.02
CA GLU A 87 -5.62 -6.77 -2.24
C GLU A 87 -4.21 -6.55 -1.70
N GLY A 88 -3.83 -7.32 -0.68
CA GLY A 88 -2.48 -7.27 -0.10
C GLY A 88 -2.43 -7.59 1.39
N ARG A 89 -1.22 -7.62 1.94
CA ARG A 89 -0.98 -7.90 3.36
C ARG A 89 -1.65 -6.87 4.28
N ASP A 90 -1.83 -7.24 5.54
CA ASP A 90 -2.23 -6.30 6.58
C ASP A 90 -1.17 -5.19 6.71
N ALA A 91 -1.64 -3.98 7.03
CA ALA A 91 -0.81 -2.77 7.08
C ALA A 91 -0.07 -2.37 5.78
N ALA A 92 -0.31 -3.04 4.63
CA ALA A 92 0.33 -2.70 3.36
C ALA A 92 -0.09 -1.34 2.76
N GLY A 93 -1.10 -0.67 3.34
CA GLY A 93 -1.52 0.67 2.92
C GLY A 93 -2.77 0.74 2.03
N LYS A 94 -3.51 -0.37 1.84
CA LYS A 94 -4.72 -0.46 0.99
C LYS A 94 -5.74 0.65 1.28
N GLY A 95 -6.12 0.83 2.55
CA GLY A 95 -7.08 1.86 2.95
C GLY A 95 -6.59 3.29 2.72
N GLY A 96 -5.28 3.52 2.86
CA GLY A 96 -4.65 4.80 2.53
C GLY A 96 -4.79 5.12 1.04
N THR A 97 -4.50 4.15 0.18
CA THR A 97 -4.66 4.29 -1.28
C THR A 97 -6.11 4.58 -1.66
N ILE A 98 -7.07 3.78 -1.17
CA ILE A 98 -8.51 4.00 -1.43
C ILE A 98 -8.92 5.41 -1.00
N LYS A 99 -8.48 5.87 0.18
CA LYS A 99 -8.76 7.22 0.66
C LYS A 99 -8.27 8.30 -0.31
N ARG A 100 -7.10 8.14 -0.92
CA ARG A 100 -6.56 9.10 -1.90
C ARG A 100 -7.29 9.08 -3.24
N PHE A 101 -7.78 7.93 -3.68
CA PHE A 101 -8.66 7.85 -4.85
C PHE A 101 -9.98 8.58 -4.60
N MET A 102 -10.58 8.38 -3.44
CA MET A 102 -11.92 8.88 -3.13
C MET A 102 -11.95 10.34 -2.65
N GLU A 103 -10.80 10.93 -2.32
CA GLU A 103 -10.67 12.24 -1.68
C GLU A 103 -11.42 13.38 -2.41
N HIS A 104 -11.39 13.37 -3.74
CA HIS A 104 -12.01 14.41 -4.57
C HIS A 104 -13.11 13.89 -5.51
N LEU A 105 -13.36 12.57 -5.54
CA LEU A 105 -14.39 11.99 -6.39
C LEU A 105 -15.79 12.27 -5.83
N ASN A 106 -16.77 12.52 -6.72
CA ASN A 106 -18.16 12.65 -6.30
C ASN A 106 -18.66 11.31 -5.71
N PRO A 107 -19.05 11.24 -4.42
CA PRO A 107 -19.42 9.99 -3.74
C PRO A 107 -20.73 9.38 -4.26
N ARG A 108 -21.51 10.11 -5.08
CA ARG A 108 -22.71 9.59 -5.74
C ARG A 108 -22.40 8.75 -6.97
N ALA A 109 -21.18 8.86 -7.51
CA ALA A 109 -20.76 8.17 -8.72
C ALA A 109 -19.60 7.18 -8.47
N ALA A 110 -18.89 7.31 -7.35
CA ALA A 110 -17.85 6.39 -6.92
C ALA A 110 -18.19 5.82 -5.53
N HIS A 111 -18.09 4.50 -5.38
CA HIS A 111 -18.43 3.80 -4.15
C HIS A 111 -17.27 2.94 -3.68
N VAL A 112 -17.09 2.86 -2.37
CA VAL A 112 -16.18 1.92 -1.73
C VAL A 112 -17.01 0.78 -1.15
N VAL A 113 -16.68 -0.45 -1.52
CA VAL A 113 -17.26 -1.65 -0.92
C VAL A 113 -16.21 -2.29 -0.03
N ALA A 114 -16.50 -2.35 1.27
CA ALA A 114 -15.70 -3.07 2.25
C ALA A 114 -16.51 -4.28 2.71
N LEU A 115 -16.20 -5.46 2.18
CA LEU A 115 -16.91 -6.69 2.53
C LEU A 115 -16.54 -7.13 3.95
N GLU A 116 -17.55 -7.29 4.80
CA GLU A 116 -17.39 -7.89 6.12
C GLU A 116 -17.43 -9.42 6.05
N LYS A 117 -17.26 -10.06 7.21
CA LYS A 117 -17.48 -11.50 7.36
C LYS A 117 -18.89 -11.84 6.87
N PRO A 118 -19.07 -12.89 6.04
CA PRO A 118 -20.39 -13.22 5.52
C PRO A 118 -21.38 -13.56 6.63
N ASN A 119 -22.61 -13.07 6.49
CA ASN A 119 -23.72 -13.42 7.38
C ASN A 119 -24.26 -14.83 7.07
N GLU A 120 -25.15 -15.34 7.92
CA GLU A 120 -25.69 -16.72 7.79
C GLU A 120 -26.32 -16.99 6.41
N LYS A 121 -26.98 -15.99 5.80
CA LYS A 121 -27.58 -16.13 4.48
C LYS A 121 -26.51 -16.18 3.38
N GLU A 122 -25.51 -15.30 3.46
CA GLU A 122 -24.41 -15.24 2.49
C GLU A 122 -23.54 -16.51 2.50
N ILE A 123 -23.38 -17.16 3.65
CA ILE A 123 -22.65 -18.44 3.75
C ILE A 123 -23.33 -19.54 2.93
N GLY A 124 -24.67 -19.55 2.88
CA GLY A 124 -25.45 -20.52 2.10
C GLY A 124 -25.63 -20.14 0.62
N GLN A 125 -25.21 -18.94 0.22
CA GLN A 125 -25.30 -18.46 -1.16
C GLN A 125 -24.07 -18.85 -1.98
N TRP A 126 -24.15 -18.62 -3.29
CA TRP A 126 -22.97 -18.78 -4.14
C TRP A 126 -21.92 -17.71 -3.81
N TYR A 127 -20.64 -18.09 -3.77
CA TYR A 127 -19.55 -17.24 -3.25
C TYR A 127 -19.46 -15.84 -3.86
N PHE A 128 -19.76 -15.69 -5.15
CA PHE A 128 -19.69 -14.43 -5.90
C PHE A 128 -21.01 -13.64 -5.93
N GLN A 129 -22.01 -14.06 -5.16
CA GLN A 129 -23.34 -13.44 -5.18
C GLN A 129 -23.41 -12.11 -4.40
N ARG A 130 -22.50 -11.90 -3.46
CA ARG A 130 -22.44 -10.71 -2.58
C ARG A 130 -21.48 -9.64 -3.07
#